data_AF-A0A0L6U9H4-F1
#
_entry.id   AF-A0A0L6U9H4-F1
#
_cell.length_a   1.000
_cell.length_b   1.000
_cell.length_c   1.000
_cell.angle_alpha   90.00
_cell.angle_beta   90.00
_cell.angle_gamma   90.00
#
_symmetry.space_group_name_H-M   'P 1'
#
loop_
_entity.id
_entity.type
_entity.pdbx_description
1 polymer ?
#
loop_
_entity_poly.entity_id
_entity_poly.type
_entity_poly.pdbx_seq_one_letter_code
_entity_poly.pdbx_strand_id
1 'polypeptide(L)'
;MADERNLLQQWVASQSTAFKTKYLPLGYEEGDVEAILSVIGFLRNLVKHERTLIHNLLLTKIKREPGRECVGAVPKLSDLYLVIDRGLRTRDSMQLMEATQRLWTTNLKVRVALLQMLTAHHYFHRPPGDTSSQWDLIDDHLEIIRTWGLLQKQA
;
A
#
# COMPACT_ATOMS: atom_id res chain seq x y z
N MET A 1 -11.45 2.64 7.04
CA MET A 1 -11.27 1.17 7.23
C MET A 1 -12.11 0.27 6.30
N ALA A 2 -13.39 0.56 6.03
CA ALA A 2 -14.24 -0.33 5.23
C ALA A 2 -14.09 -0.17 3.71
N ASP A 3 -13.72 1.01 3.22
CA ASP A 3 -13.94 1.38 1.81
C ASP A 3 -12.96 0.69 0.83
N GLU A 4 -11.63 0.77 1.05
CA GLU A 4 -10.65 0.17 0.12
C GLU A 4 -10.63 -1.36 0.11
N ARG A 5 -10.90 -1.99 1.26
CA ARG A 5 -11.00 -3.46 1.39
C ARG A 5 -12.21 -3.98 0.63
N ASN A 6 -13.26 -3.16 0.56
CA ASN A 6 -14.46 -3.42 -0.21
C ASN A 6 -14.18 -3.28 -1.71
N LEU A 7 -13.31 -2.36 -2.15
CA LEU A 7 -13.00 -2.17 -3.58
C LEU A 7 -12.38 -3.40 -4.25
N LEU A 8 -11.40 -4.07 -3.62
CA LEU A 8 -10.80 -5.29 -4.21
C LEU A 8 -11.80 -6.45 -4.25
N GLN A 9 -12.61 -6.59 -3.20
CA GLN A 9 -13.66 -7.61 -3.15
C GLN A 9 -14.77 -7.34 -4.18
N GLN A 10 -15.21 -6.09 -4.32
CA GLN A 10 -16.14 -5.63 -5.34
C GLN A 10 -15.58 -5.83 -6.74
N TRP A 11 -14.28 -5.57 -6.94
CA TRP A 11 -13.63 -5.80 -8.23
C TRP A 11 -13.58 -7.29 -8.58
N VAL A 12 -13.23 -8.17 -7.63
CA VAL A 12 -13.27 -9.63 -7.85
C VAL A 12 -14.70 -10.10 -8.13
N ALA A 13 -15.67 -9.58 -7.38
CA ALA A 13 -17.08 -9.89 -7.57
C ALA A 13 -17.64 -9.37 -8.91
N SER A 14 -17.08 -8.29 -9.46
CA SER A 14 -17.49 -7.72 -10.76
C SER A 14 -16.81 -8.37 -11.95
N GLN A 15 -15.88 -9.31 -11.74
CA GLN A 15 -15.23 -10.03 -12.84
C GLN A 15 -16.22 -10.94 -13.60
N SER A 16 -15.87 -11.24 -14.84
CA SER A 16 -16.66 -12.13 -15.70
C SER A 16 -16.70 -13.56 -15.14
N THR A 17 -17.77 -14.30 -15.45
CA THR A 17 -17.89 -15.73 -15.12
C THR A 17 -16.68 -16.52 -15.62
N ALA A 18 -16.23 -16.27 -16.85
CA ALA A 18 -15.03 -16.93 -17.41
C ALA A 18 -13.76 -16.68 -16.56
N PHE A 19 -13.60 -15.48 -15.99
CA PHE A 19 -12.51 -15.21 -15.05
C PHE A 19 -12.71 -15.99 -13.75
N LYS A 20 -13.91 -15.93 -13.18
CA LYS A 20 -14.23 -16.55 -11.89
C LYS A 20 -14.02 -18.07 -11.94
N THR A 21 -14.55 -18.73 -12.96
CA THR A 21 -14.36 -20.18 -13.19
C THR A 21 -12.88 -20.56 -13.35
N LYS A 22 -12.06 -19.68 -13.94
CA LYS A 22 -10.65 -19.97 -14.24
C LYS A 22 -9.71 -19.68 -13.06
N TYR A 23 -10.00 -18.66 -12.25
CA TYR A 23 -9.05 -18.12 -11.28
C TYR A 23 -9.54 -18.17 -9.83
N LEU A 24 -10.84 -18.39 -9.58
CA LEU A 24 -11.40 -18.46 -8.24
C LEU A 24 -11.68 -19.91 -7.83
N PRO A 25 -11.77 -20.19 -6.52
CA PRO A 25 -12.09 -21.52 -6.04
C PRO A 25 -13.46 -21.99 -6.52
N LEU A 26 -13.59 -23.31 -6.72
CA LEU A 26 -14.88 -23.95 -6.98
C LEU A 26 -15.85 -23.61 -5.84
N GLY A 27 -17.12 -23.32 -6.14
CA GLY A 27 -18.10 -22.90 -5.13
C GLY A 27 -18.19 -21.38 -4.96
N TYR A 28 -17.23 -20.60 -5.45
CA TYR A 28 -17.24 -19.14 -5.27
C TYR A 28 -18.44 -18.48 -5.95
N GLU A 29 -18.80 -18.89 -7.16
CA GLU A 29 -19.96 -18.34 -7.88
C GLU A 29 -21.29 -18.83 -7.30
N GLU A 30 -21.29 -20.03 -6.73
CA GLU A 30 -22.43 -20.66 -6.07
C GLU A 30 -22.69 -20.10 -4.67
N GLY A 31 -21.83 -19.21 -4.17
CA GLY A 31 -21.97 -18.59 -2.86
C GLY A 31 -21.46 -19.45 -1.71
N ASP A 32 -20.61 -20.45 -1.98
CA ASP A 32 -19.97 -21.24 -0.94
C ASP A 32 -19.14 -20.35 -0.01
N VAL A 33 -19.44 -20.45 1.28
CA VAL A 33 -18.86 -19.60 2.32
C VAL A 33 -17.35 -19.85 2.42
N GLU A 34 -16.91 -21.10 2.31
CA GLU A 34 -15.48 -21.44 2.43
C GLU A 34 -14.69 -20.93 1.22
N ALA A 35 -15.21 -21.11 0.00
CA ALA A 35 -14.63 -20.54 -1.21
C ALA A 35 -14.49 -19.00 -1.12
N ILE A 36 -15.54 -18.31 -0.64
CA ILE A 36 -15.53 -16.86 -0.45
C ILE A 36 -14.50 -16.44 0.61
N LEU A 37 -14.48 -17.11 1.78
CA LEU A 37 -13.55 -16.81 2.86
C LEU A 37 -12.08 -17.05 2.45
N SER A 38 -11.83 -18.10 1.65
CA SER A 38 -10.51 -18.37 1.08
C SER A 38 -10.02 -17.22 0.20
N VAL A 39 -10.86 -16.72 -0.71
CA VAL A 39 -10.53 -15.55 -1.55
C VAL A 39 -10.30 -14.31 -0.71
N ILE A 40 -11.17 -14.04 0.28
CA ILE A 40 -11.01 -12.89 1.19
C ILE A 40 -9.68 -13.00 1.97
N GLY A 41 -9.34 -14.17 2.48
CA GLY A 41 -8.09 -14.44 3.18
C GLY A 41 -6.87 -14.20 2.29
N PHE A 42 -6.93 -14.69 1.05
CA PHE A 42 -5.88 -14.45 0.05
C PHE A 42 -5.68 -12.96 -0.23
N LEU A 43 -6.75 -12.21 -0.52
CA LEU A 43 -6.68 -10.77 -0.77
C LEU A 43 -6.12 -10.00 0.43
N ARG A 44 -6.52 -10.37 1.67
CA ARG A 44 -5.97 -9.77 2.89
C ARG A 44 -4.47 -10.01 3.02
N ASN A 45 -4.02 -11.23 2.76
CA ASN A 45 -2.59 -11.56 2.80
C ASN A 45 -1.81 -10.80 1.74
N LEU A 46 -2.34 -10.68 0.52
CA LEU A 46 -1.72 -9.90 -0.55
C LEU A 46 -1.53 -8.43 -0.13
N VAL A 47 -2.60 -7.78 0.34
CA VAL A 47 -2.54 -6.39 0.79
C VAL A 47 -1.57 -6.23 1.96
N LYS A 48 -1.55 -7.18 2.91
CA LYS A 48 -0.59 -7.18 4.02
C LYS A 48 0.85 -7.28 3.52
N HIS A 49 1.13 -8.12 2.53
CA HIS A 49 2.47 -8.25 1.95
C HIS A 49 2.91 -6.98 1.24
N GLU A 50 2.06 -6.40 0.39
CA GLU A 50 2.34 -5.13 -0.30
C GLU A 50 2.55 -3.98 0.70
N ARG A 51 1.68 -3.86 1.70
CA ARG A 51 1.84 -2.90 2.81
C ARG A 51 3.15 -3.10 3.57
N THR A 52 3.54 -4.35 3.85
CA THR A 52 4.82 -4.66 4.50
C THR A 52 6.01 -4.27 3.62
N LEU A 53 5.91 -4.53 2.32
CA LEU A 53 6.92 -4.17 1.33
C LEU A 53 7.10 -2.65 1.26
N ILE A 54 6.02 -1.89 1.09
CA ILE A 54 6.05 -0.42 1.05
C ILE A 54 6.64 0.15 2.34
N HIS A 55 6.23 -0.36 3.50
CA HIS A 55 6.80 0.05 4.79
C HIS A 55 8.34 -0.10 4.81
N ASN A 56 8.84 -1.25 4.37
CA ASN A 56 10.29 -1.50 4.33
C ASN A 56 11.00 -0.59 3.32
N LEU A 57 10.38 -0.33 2.17
CA LEU A 57 10.92 0.57 1.15
C LEU A 57 10.94 2.03 1.63
N LEU A 58 9.92 2.49 2.34
CA LEU A 58 9.87 3.84 2.94
C LEU A 58 10.97 4.04 4.01
N LEU A 59 11.31 2.97 4.73
CA LEU A 59 12.40 2.96 5.71
C LEU A 59 13.78 2.68 5.11
N THR A 60 13.92 2.68 3.77
CA THR A 60 15.22 2.46 3.11
C THR A 60 16.27 3.44 3.64
N LYS A 61 17.35 2.89 4.21
CA LYS A 61 18.45 3.63 4.88
C LYS A 61 18.05 4.46 6.11
N ILE A 62 16.84 4.28 6.65
CA ILE A 62 16.39 4.85 7.93
C ILE A 62 16.40 3.76 9.01
N LYS A 63 15.87 2.57 8.71
CA LYS A 63 15.85 1.43 9.64
C LYS A 63 17.26 0.87 9.84
N ARG A 64 17.69 0.79 11.10
CA ARG A 64 18.90 0.04 11.50
C ARG A 64 18.50 -1.41 11.71
N GLU A 65 18.98 -2.30 10.86
CA GLU A 65 18.88 -3.73 11.15
C GLU A 65 19.91 -4.11 12.21
N PRO A 66 19.54 -4.89 13.24
CA PRO A 66 20.51 -5.33 14.24
C PRO A 66 21.65 -6.09 13.56
N GLY A 67 22.88 -5.57 13.68
CA GLY A 67 24.08 -6.12 13.03
C GLY A 67 24.47 -5.47 11.69
N ARG A 68 23.69 -4.52 11.14
CA ARG A 68 24.09 -3.69 9.99
C ARG A 68 24.15 -2.22 10.40
N GLU A 69 25.31 -1.60 10.23
CA GLU A 69 25.41 -0.15 10.26
C GLU A 69 24.56 0.45 9.12
N CYS A 70 23.88 1.56 9.37
CA CYS A 70 23.24 2.33 8.30
C CYS A 70 24.32 2.92 7.40
N VAL A 71 24.77 2.16 6.40
CA VAL A 71 25.75 2.64 5.42
C VAL A 71 25.03 3.48 4.37
N GLY A 72 25.13 4.80 4.51
CA GLY A 72 24.70 5.78 3.50
C GLY A 72 23.69 6.82 4.00
N ALA A 73 23.54 7.90 3.22
CA ALA A 73 22.56 8.95 3.48
C ALA A 73 21.12 8.45 3.22
N VAL A 74 20.14 9.04 3.92
CA VAL A 74 18.72 8.87 3.61
C VAL A 74 18.49 9.30 2.14
N PRO A 75 17.84 8.48 1.30
CA PRO A 75 17.63 8.80 -0.10
C PRO A 75 16.89 10.13 -0.28
N LYS A 76 17.22 10.87 -1.34
CA LYS A 76 16.37 11.99 -1.77
C LYS A 76 15.00 11.44 -2.19
N LEU A 77 13.97 12.27 -2.12
CA LEU A 77 12.59 11.85 -2.47
C LEU A 77 12.48 11.24 -3.87
N SER A 78 13.24 11.74 -4.85
CA SER A 78 13.29 11.17 -6.20
C SER A 78 13.83 9.75 -6.22
N ASP A 79 14.89 9.50 -5.45
CA ASP A 79 15.58 8.23 -5.41
C ASP A 79 14.76 7.21 -4.61
N LEU A 80 14.12 7.66 -3.53
CA LEU A 80 13.16 6.86 -2.77
C LEU A 80 11.99 6.41 -3.65
N TYR A 81 11.45 7.31 -4.45
CA TYR A 81 10.38 6.95 -5.38
C TYR A 81 10.83 5.89 -6.39
N LEU A 82 12.03 6.02 -6.95
CA LEU A 82 12.57 4.99 -7.84
C LEU A 82 12.73 3.64 -7.13
N VAL A 83 13.13 3.66 -5.85
CA VAL A 83 13.20 2.44 -5.02
C VAL A 83 11.81 1.83 -4.82
N ILE A 84 10.81 2.65 -4.52
CA ILE A 84 9.41 2.21 -4.34
C ILE A 84 8.83 1.67 -5.65
N ASP A 85 8.95 2.43 -6.73
CA ASP A 85 8.46 2.06 -8.07
C ASP A 85 9.11 0.74 -8.53
N ARG A 86 10.42 0.58 -8.38
CA ARG A 86 11.10 -0.69 -8.69
C ARG A 86 10.68 -1.84 -7.79
N GLY A 87 10.44 -1.58 -6.50
CA GLY A 87 10.02 -2.60 -5.54
C GLY A 87 8.60 -3.10 -5.78
N LEU A 88 7.69 -2.23 -6.24
CA LEU A 88 6.29 -2.53 -6.51
C LEU A 88 6.02 -3.06 -7.92
N ARG A 89 6.98 -2.92 -8.84
CA ARG A 89 6.84 -3.46 -10.20
C ARG A 89 6.94 -4.99 -10.19
N THR A 90 5.98 -5.64 -10.85
CA THR A 90 6.15 -7.04 -11.28
C THR A 90 7.25 -7.12 -12.35
N ARG A 91 7.96 -8.25 -12.41
CA ARG A 91 9.13 -8.48 -13.29
C ARG A 91 8.91 -8.12 -14.77
N ASP A 92 7.67 -8.08 -15.24
CA ASP A 92 7.32 -7.85 -16.66
C ASP A 92 7.25 -6.37 -17.08
N SER A 93 7.37 -5.41 -16.15
CA SER A 93 7.09 -3.99 -16.41
C SER A 93 8.33 -3.11 -16.63
N MET A 94 9.37 -3.68 -17.24
CA MET A 94 10.70 -3.07 -17.41
C MET A 94 10.76 -1.87 -18.40
N GLN A 95 9.66 -1.58 -19.12
CA GLN A 95 9.70 -0.75 -20.33
C GLN A 95 9.42 0.76 -20.19
N LEU A 96 9.23 1.33 -18.99
CA LEU A 96 8.62 2.68 -18.91
C LEU A 96 9.36 3.72 -18.05
N MET A 97 10.69 3.77 -18.11
CA MET A 97 11.46 4.79 -17.36
C MET A 97 11.07 6.23 -17.75
N GLU A 98 10.70 6.49 -19.00
CA GLU A 98 10.32 7.83 -19.49
C GLU A 98 8.92 8.28 -19.07
N ALA A 99 7.92 7.39 -19.00
CA ALA A 99 6.59 7.80 -18.53
C ALA A 99 6.55 7.92 -16.99
N THR A 100 7.39 7.17 -16.27
CA THR A 100 7.54 7.29 -14.82
C THR A 100 8.00 8.68 -14.40
N GLN A 101 8.85 9.36 -15.20
CA GLN A 101 9.22 10.75 -14.95
C GLN A 101 8.04 11.73 -15.08
N ARG A 102 7.10 11.49 -16.00
CA ARG A 102 5.89 12.31 -16.14
C ARG A 102 4.89 12.08 -15.00
N LEU A 103 4.85 10.87 -14.44
CA LEU A 103 4.03 10.55 -13.25
C LEU A 103 4.57 11.15 -11.95
N TRP A 104 5.85 11.54 -11.89
CA TRP A 104 6.51 12.14 -10.72
C TRP A 104 6.15 13.62 -10.50
N THR A 105 4.85 13.89 -10.42
CA THR A 105 4.28 15.22 -10.16
C THR A 105 4.65 15.73 -8.77
N THR A 106 4.59 17.06 -8.57
CA THR A 106 4.79 17.69 -7.25
C THR A 106 3.85 17.11 -6.19
N ASN A 107 2.62 16.74 -6.56
CA ASN A 107 1.68 16.13 -5.63
C ASN A 107 2.14 14.75 -5.16
N LEU A 108 2.64 13.90 -6.07
CA LEU A 108 3.16 12.57 -5.72
C LEU A 108 4.41 12.66 -4.84
N LYS A 109 5.30 13.64 -5.10
CA LYS A 109 6.46 13.94 -4.24
C LYS A 109 6.04 14.22 -2.79
N VAL A 110 5.05 15.11 -2.62
CA VAL A 110 4.53 15.48 -1.30
C VAL A 110 3.93 14.28 -0.59
N ARG A 111 3.16 13.45 -1.29
CA ARG A 111 2.58 12.22 -0.72
C ARG A 111 3.64 11.22 -0.26
N VAL A 112 4.64 10.94 -1.11
CA VAL A 112 5.73 10.02 -0.77
C VAL A 112 6.55 10.54 0.41
N ALA A 113 6.83 11.85 0.45
CA ALA A 113 7.50 12.49 1.59
C ALA A 113 6.70 12.35 2.88
N LEU A 114 5.40 12.66 2.83
CA LEU A 114 4.51 12.54 3.99
C LEU A 114 4.46 11.10 4.50
N LEU A 115 4.30 10.13 3.60
CA LEU A 115 4.32 8.70 3.96
C LEU A 115 5.64 8.31 4.61
N GLN A 116 6.78 8.72 4.05
CA GLN A 116 8.09 8.43 4.63
C GLN A 116 8.23 9.03 6.03
N MET A 117 7.83 10.30 6.22
CA MET A 117 7.91 10.98 7.51
C MET A 117 7.03 10.31 8.57
N LEU A 118 5.78 9.96 8.23
CA LEU A 118 4.88 9.24 9.13
C LEU A 118 5.44 7.84 9.48
N THR A 119 6.02 7.15 8.48
CA THR A 119 6.66 5.83 8.69
C THR A 119 7.83 5.92 9.64
N ALA A 120 8.74 6.85 9.41
CA ALA A 120 9.89 7.06 10.25
C ALA A 120 9.47 7.48 11.67
N HIS A 121 8.52 8.41 11.79
CA HIS A 121 8.03 8.87 13.08
C HIS A 121 7.45 7.72 13.91
N HIS A 122 6.55 6.92 13.32
CA HIS A 122 5.99 5.74 13.98
C HIS A 122 7.08 4.71 14.33
N TYR A 123 8.04 4.46 13.44
CA TYR A 123 9.14 3.54 13.71
C TYR A 123 9.98 3.96 14.94
N PHE A 124 10.27 5.25 15.10
CA PHE A 124 11.09 5.74 16.22
C PHE A 124 10.31 5.95 17.53
N HIS A 125 9.01 6.21 17.48
CA HIS A 125 8.21 6.63 18.64
C HIS A 125 7.11 5.64 19.04
N ARG A 126 7.13 4.41 18.50
CA ARG A 126 6.11 3.39 18.82
C ARG A 126 6.07 3.09 20.32
N PRO A 127 4.93 3.28 21.00
CA PRO A 127 4.79 2.93 22.42
C PRO A 127 4.92 1.43 22.65
N PRO A 128 5.55 0.99 23.75
CA PRO A 128 5.56 -0.42 24.12
C PRO A 128 4.13 -0.89 24.37
N GLY A 129 3.69 -1.94 23.65
CA GLY A 129 2.34 -2.49 23.72
C GLY A 129 1.37 -1.99 22.64
N ASP A 130 1.75 -1.00 21.84
CA ASP A 130 0.93 -0.57 20.69
C ASP A 130 0.97 -1.62 19.57
N THR A 131 -0.16 -2.23 19.28
CA THR A 131 -0.33 -3.22 18.19
C THR A 131 -0.81 -2.59 16.88
N SER A 132 -1.16 -1.30 16.91
CA SER A 132 -1.67 -0.57 15.74
C SER A 132 -0.65 -0.63 14.62
N SER A 133 -1.13 -0.94 13.42
CA SER A 133 -0.29 -0.84 12.25
C SER A 133 -0.08 0.64 11.94
N GLN A 134 1.13 0.98 11.49
CA GLN A 134 1.38 2.29 10.89
C GLN A 134 0.35 2.63 9.77
N TRP A 135 -0.15 1.60 9.08
CA TRP A 135 -1.20 1.74 8.07
C TRP A 135 -2.54 2.19 8.64
N ASP A 136 -2.86 1.82 9.89
CA ASP A 136 -4.10 2.29 10.53
C ASP A 136 -4.04 3.80 10.74
N LEU A 137 -2.89 4.34 11.17
CA LEU A 137 -2.68 5.79 11.31
C LEU A 137 -2.71 6.55 9.98
N ILE A 138 -2.14 5.96 8.91
CA ILE A 138 -2.19 6.54 7.57
C ILE A 138 -3.63 6.53 7.04
N ASP A 139 -4.34 5.41 7.19
CA ASP A 139 -5.72 5.24 6.74
C ASP A 139 -6.62 6.27 7.47
N ASP A 140 -6.43 6.48 8.77
CA ASP A 140 -7.16 7.49 9.56
C ASP A 140 -6.86 8.92 9.09
N HIS A 141 -5.58 9.25 8.84
CA HIS A 141 -5.20 10.55 8.30
C HIS A 141 -5.78 10.80 6.90
N LEU A 142 -5.78 9.79 6.03
CA LEU A 142 -6.39 9.90 4.70
C LEU A 142 -7.89 10.11 4.78
N GLU A 143 -8.57 9.44 5.70
CA GLU A 143 -10.01 9.61 5.93
C GLU A 143 -10.33 11.01 6.47
N ILE A 144 -9.50 11.55 7.36
CA ILE A 144 -9.61 12.95 7.81
C ILE A 144 -9.47 13.89 6.60
N ILE A 145 -8.42 13.75 5.79
CA ILE A 145 -8.21 14.61 4.61
C ILE A 145 -9.40 14.52 3.63
N ARG A 146 -9.93 13.31 3.40
CA ARG A 146 -11.10 13.09 2.55
C ARG A 146 -12.33 13.83 3.10
N THR A 147 -12.58 13.72 4.39
CA THR A 147 -13.74 14.34 5.06
C THR A 147 -13.63 15.87 5.02
N TRP A 148 -12.43 16.42 5.24
CA TRP A 148 -12.17 17.86 5.14
C TRP A 148 -12.31 18.39 3.71
N GLY A 149 -11.86 17.64 2.70
CA GLY A 149 -12.03 18.01 1.30
C GLY A 149 -13.49 17.97 0.82
N LEU A 150 -14.34 17.16 1.46
CA LEU A 150 -15.78 17.14 1.19
C LEU A 150 -16.48 18.35 1.81
N LEU A 151 -16.11 18.73 3.03
CA LEU A 151 -16.63 19.94 3.71
C LEU A 151 -16.29 21.22 2.95
N GLN A 152 -15.07 21.33 2.40
CA GLN A 152 -14.68 22.50 1.59
C GLN A 152 -15.36 22.60 0.22
N LYS A 153 -15.93 21.50 -0.31
CA LYS A 153 -16.67 21.52 -1.58
C LYS A 153 -18.16 21.86 -1.43
N GLN A 154 -18.66 21.93 -0.21
CA GLN A 154 -20.06 22.25 0.12
C GLN A 154 -20.26 23.70 0.59
N ALA A 155 -19.18 24.48 0.70
CA ALA A 155 -19.18 25.91 1.04
C ALA A 155 -18.82 26.75 -0.20
#